data_AF-A0A1S3Q8Y3-F1
#
_entry.id   AF-A0A1S3Q8Y3-F1
#
_cell.length_a   1.000
_cell.length_b   1.000
_cell.length_c   1.000
_cell.angle_alpha   90.00
_cell.angle_beta   90.00
_cell.angle_gamma   90.00
#
_symmetry.space_group_name_H-M   'P 1'
#
loop_
_entity.id
_entity.type
_entity.pdbx_description
1 polymer ?
#
loop_
_entity_poly.entity_id
_entity_poly.type
_entity_poly.pdbx_seq_one_letter_code
_entity_poly.pdbx_strand_id
1 'polypeptide(L)'
;MASRLEIIAKQRGMGSHLSPTETTCYLTADMFYLEVLLLPGGEVEDVKLAQHGEAPVSSESLLQLLKSKKFEEFSVKLKGLSSLYNIPGDNETKIKVYTALQFLGKDLQKISHLPRALREYNLQVDMILNGRIGYLLAGSEGIPMTIQYYISPSDILLMSDSERCSVGQLALVTVGPTDCTHKLQMASVIPQPPQLDAQGLPLFSPLCEVLSGMMPACFQLKLQPPLPMLSSFVEKLSQITDVAIADTDLQWAPFPQLMMTLRENGGDKTWDGQDAHFLVPLPGREMHSYVLPGAAWEEAALRGALVSTIPFTHPAHVPALLELLRHQCAINTLLASCITSHRPSPGPVCDLYCEVLPESGSSLSVTFHLSDSDSLSVLLVNVADSQKLTCSLFAVRSEDQSMDEYVSRVLKRCMSIPVTMRALNRRLSKRTCGEPLPACSSTVSTADGSPASPPLPMSCEADSQKRDCPGLESIGIPTTPSTAAMFSQDAMGPDATPMEAESAFCLSVTEVNTNPTVNPYPSASVCVYSHWMHNNHLPEFI
;
A
#
# COMPACT_ATOMS: atom_id res chain seq x y z
N MET A 1 -29.34 24.45 18.47
CA MET A 1 -28.15 23.59 18.29
C MET A 1 -27.14 23.71 19.44
N ALA A 2 -26.63 24.92 19.71
CA ALA A 2 -25.59 25.24 20.70
C ALA A 2 -25.50 24.31 21.93
N SER A 3 -26.55 24.19 22.74
CA SER A 3 -26.53 23.39 23.98
C SER A 3 -26.24 21.89 23.78
N ARG A 4 -26.50 21.32 22.59
CA ARG A 4 -26.04 19.95 22.26
C ARG A 4 -24.55 19.91 21.95
N LEU A 5 -24.02 20.93 21.27
CA LEU A 5 -22.60 21.04 20.96
C LEU A 5 -21.77 21.25 22.23
N GLU A 6 -22.27 22.07 23.17
CA GLU A 6 -21.71 22.23 24.52
C GLU A 6 -21.66 20.90 25.29
N ILE A 7 -22.76 20.14 25.31
CA ILE A 7 -22.79 18.81 25.96
C ILE A 7 -21.77 17.86 25.31
N ILE A 8 -21.69 17.82 23.98
CA ILE A 8 -20.73 16.97 23.24
C ILE A 8 -19.29 17.40 23.53
N ALA A 9 -18.98 18.70 23.47
CA ALA A 9 -17.65 19.23 23.78
C ALA A 9 -17.23 18.84 25.21
N LYS A 10 -18.10 19.07 26.19
CA LYS A 10 -17.88 18.71 27.60
C LYS A 10 -17.68 17.20 27.81
N GLN A 11 -18.44 16.36 27.09
CA GLN A 11 -18.25 14.90 27.06
C GLN A 11 -16.94 14.44 26.39
N ARG A 12 -16.27 15.32 25.63
CA ARG A 12 -14.98 15.08 24.98
C ARG A 12 -13.82 15.86 25.63
N GLY A 13 -14.05 16.53 26.76
CA GLY A 13 -13.05 17.34 27.46
C GLY A 13 -12.68 18.65 26.75
N MET A 14 -13.43 19.03 25.71
CA MET A 14 -13.22 20.27 24.95
C MET A 14 -13.92 21.44 25.64
N GLY A 15 -13.35 22.63 25.50
CA GLY A 15 -14.04 23.88 25.81
C GLY A 15 -15.12 24.19 24.77
N SER A 16 -16.15 24.94 25.16
CA SER A 16 -17.15 25.46 24.23
C SER A 16 -17.64 26.83 24.64
N HIS A 17 -17.78 27.75 23.67
CA HIS A 17 -18.37 29.06 23.89
C HIS A 17 -19.18 29.53 22.68
N LEU A 18 -20.06 30.50 22.88
CA LEU A 18 -20.81 31.17 21.82
C LEU A 18 -20.18 32.53 21.50
N SER A 19 -20.32 32.99 20.26
CA SER A 19 -19.99 34.37 19.89
C SER A 19 -20.93 35.35 20.62
N PRO A 20 -20.52 36.61 20.86
CA PRO A 20 -21.41 37.65 21.41
C PRO A 20 -22.66 37.96 20.55
N THR A 21 -22.67 37.50 19.31
CA THR A 21 -23.78 37.58 18.35
C THR A 21 -24.70 36.35 18.35
N GLU A 22 -24.35 35.31 19.12
CA GLU A 22 -24.97 33.97 19.14
C GLU A 22 -24.95 33.18 17.80
N THR A 23 -24.37 33.76 16.74
CA THR A 23 -24.28 33.17 15.39
C THR A 23 -23.23 32.07 15.24
N THR A 24 -22.25 31.97 16.15
CA THR A 24 -21.15 30.99 16.02
C THR A 24 -20.92 30.27 17.34
N CYS A 25 -20.87 28.94 17.30
CA CYS A 25 -20.50 28.10 18.43
C CYS A 25 -19.08 27.55 18.22
N TYR A 26 -18.17 27.95 19.09
CA TYR A 26 -16.77 27.54 19.06
C TYR A 26 -16.54 26.33 19.97
N LEU A 27 -15.91 25.28 19.45
CA LEU A 27 -15.49 24.10 20.22
C LEU A 27 -13.95 24.03 20.21
N THR A 28 -13.31 24.13 21.37
CA THR A 28 -11.86 24.36 21.49
C THR A 28 -11.13 23.19 22.15
N ALA A 29 -10.04 22.74 21.54
CA ALA A 29 -9.05 21.81 22.10
C ALA A 29 -7.65 22.44 22.00
N ASP A 30 -6.64 21.81 22.62
CA ASP A 30 -5.29 22.33 22.75
C ASP A 30 -4.62 22.71 21.41
N MET A 31 -4.87 21.92 20.35
CA MET A 31 -4.17 22.02 19.06
C MET A 31 -5.09 22.34 17.87
N PHE A 32 -6.40 22.42 18.09
CA PHE A 32 -7.38 22.79 17.06
C PHE A 32 -8.65 23.39 17.68
N TYR A 33 -9.40 24.14 16.89
CA TYR A 33 -10.76 24.55 17.24
C TYR A 33 -11.70 24.45 16.04
N LEU A 34 -13.00 24.34 16.35
CA LEU A 34 -14.09 24.32 15.40
C LEU A 34 -14.93 25.58 15.51
N GLU A 35 -15.33 26.13 14.37
CA GLU A 35 -16.35 27.18 14.26
C GLU A 35 -17.62 26.56 13.67
N VAL A 36 -18.69 26.44 14.45
CA VAL A 36 -20.00 25.98 13.95
C VAL A 36 -20.89 27.21 13.73
N LEU A 37 -21.14 27.57 12.47
CA LEU A 37 -21.97 28.71 12.11
C LEU A 37 -23.46 28.32 12.19
N LEU A 38 -24.26 29.17 12.82
CA LEU A 38 -25.66 28.92 13.15
C LEU A 38 -26.58 29.99 12.53
N LEU A 39 -27.57 29.55 11.76
CA LEU A 39 -28.61 30.42 11.22
C LEU A 39 -29.60 30.85 12.33
N PRO A 40 -30.33 31.98 12.16
CA PRO A 40 -31.44 32.36 13.03
C PRO A 40 -32.53 31.27 13.05
N GLY A 41 -32.62 30.54 14.17
CA GLY A 41 -33.40 29.29 14.30
C GLY A 41 -32.56 28.09 14.78
N GLY A 42 -31.23 28.20 14.71
CA GLY A 42 -30.30 27.20 15.21
C GLY A 42 -30.10 25.99 14.30
N GLU A 43 -30.29 26.16 12.99
CA GLU A 43 -29.75 25.23 11.98
C GLU A 43 -28.28 25.56 11.72
N VAL A 44 -27.50 24.58 11.23
CA VAL A 44 -26.06 24.76 10.97
C VAL A 44 -25.84 25.16 9.52
N GLU A 45 -25.18 26.29 9.31
CA GLU A 45 -24.84 26.81 7.98
C GLU A 45 -23.57 26.15 7.44
N ASP A 46 -22.49 26.24 8.21
CA ASP A 46 -21.14 25.76 7.92
C ASP A 46 -20.45 25.24 9.22
N VAL A 47 -19.45 24.37 9.07
CA VAL A 47 -18.57 23.91 10.16
C VAL A 47 -17.13 24.04 9.69
N LYS A 48 -16.36 24.95 10.28
CA LYS A 48 -14.94 25.15 9.96
C LYS A 48 -14.07 24.53 11.03
N LEU A 49 -12.92 23.99 10.64
CA LEU A 49 -11.86 23.53 11.52
C LEU A 49 -10.59 24.34 11.27
N ALA A 50 -9.97 24.83 12.33
CA ALA A 50 -8.64 25.43 12.30
C ALA A 50 -7.67 24.61 13.17
N GLN A 51 -6.50 24.29 12.63
CA GLN A 51 -5.38 23.76 13.42
C GLN A 51 -4.52 24.90 13.96
N HIS A 52 -3.62 24.61 14.90
CA HIS A 52 -2.76 25.64 15.51
C HIS A 52 -1.93 26.39 14.45
N GLY A 53 -2.17 27.71 14.32
CA GLY A 53 -1.47 28.57 13.36
C GLY A 53 -2.02 28.53 11.93
N GLU A 54 -3.08 27.77 11.67
CA GLU A 54 -3.71 27.65 10.35
C GLU A 54 -5.07 28.37 10.29
N ALA A 55 -5.52 28.71 9.08
CA ALA A 55 -6.82 29.37 8.88
C ALA A 55 -7.98 28.37 9.00
N PRO A 56 -9.19 28.78 9.44
CA PRO A 56 -10.36 27.90 9.47
C PRO A 56 -10.77 27.43 8.07
N VAL A 57 -10.81 26.11 7.86
CA VAL A 57 -11.25 25.46 6.61
C VAL A 57 -12.59 24.77 6.85
N SER A 58 -13.59 25.04 6.01
CA SER A 58 -14.90 24.37 6.04
C SER A 58 -14.75 22.86 5.84
N SER A 59 -15.44 22.06 6.67
CA SER A 59 -15.48 20.61 6.64
C SER A 59 -16.88 20.14 6.29
N GLU A 60 -17.05 19.70 5.05
CA GLU A 60 -18.35 19.23 4.55
C GLU A 60 -18.78 17.97 5.31
N SER A 61 -17.84 17.10 5.69
CA SER A 61 -18.21 15.88 6.43
C SER A 61 -18.70 16.16 7.86
N LEU A 62 -18.11 17.13 8.59
CA LEU A 62 -18.64 17.53 9.91
C LEU A 62 -19.97 18.28 9.77
N LEU A 63 -20.09 19.11 8.73
CA LEU A 63 -21.30 19.86 8.39
C LEU A 63 -22.48 18.93 8.07
N GLN A 64 -22.27 17.90 7.26
CA GLN A 64 -23.28 16.89 6.92
C GLN A 64 -23.75 16.11 8.15
N LEU A 65 -22.85 15.75 9.08
CA LEU A 65 -23.21 15.07 10.32
C LEU A 65 -24.12 15.95 11.20
N LEU A 66 -23.82 17.25 11.33
CA LEU A 66 -24.66 18.16 12.12
C LEU A 66 -25.98 18.51 11.42
N LYS A 67 -25.99 18.76 10.11
CA LYS A 67 -27.23 18.98 9.31
C LYS A 67 -28.15 17.75 9.38
N SER A 68 -27.58 16.55 9.26
CA SER A 68 -28.28 15.27 9.42
C SER A 68 -28.63 14.91 10.89
N LYS A 69 -28.26 15.74 11.87
CA LYS A 69 -28.52 15.53 13.31
C LYS A 69 -27.91 14.21 13.85
N LYS A 70 -26.85 13.71 13.20
CA LYS A 70 -26.05 12.51 13.53
C LYS A 70 -25.05 12.81 14.66
N PHE A 71 -25.56 13.19 15.82
CA PHE A 71 -24.74 13.70 16.94
C PHE A 71 -23.72 12.68 17.48
N GLU A 72 -24.04 11.39 17.49
CA GLU A 72 -23.09 10.36 17.94
C GLU A 72 -21.93 10.16 16.97
N GLU A 73 -22.19 10.09 15.66
CA GLU A 73 -21.14 10.02 14.63
C GLU A 73 -20.24 11.26 14.65
N PHE A 74 -20.82 12.45 14.83
CA PHE A 74 -20.06 13.69 15.04
C PHE A 74 -19.22 13.61 16.32
N SER A 75 -19.80 13.16 17.43
CA SER A 75 -19.12 13.00 18.72
C SER A 75 -17.99 11.96 18.68
N VAL A 76 -18.12 10.91 17.87
CA VAL A 76 -17.06 9.94 17.57
C VAL A 76 -15.97 10.58 16.70
N LYS A 77 -16.33 11.35 15.66
CA LYS A 77 -15.35 12.04 14.81
C LYS A 77 -14.56 13.10 15.58
N LEU A 78 -15.18 13.83 16.52
CA LEU A 78 -14.47 14.72 17.44
C LEU A 78 -13.47 13.96 18.33
N LYS A 79 -13.87 12.81 18.91
CA LYS A 79 -12.94 11.95 19.66
C LYS A 79 -11.76 11.48 18.77
N GLY A 80 -12.04 11.18 17.51
CA GLY A 80 -11.04 10.88 16.48
C GLY A 80 -10.02 12.01 16.33
N LEU A 81 -10.48 13.23 16.03
CA LEU A 81 -9.63 14.43 15.92
C LEU A 81 -8.79 14.67 17.18
N SER A 82 -9.41 14.64 18.37
CA SER A 82 -8.68 14.77 19.64
C SER A 82 -7.61 13.69 19.83
N SER A 83 -7.84 12.45 19.36
CA SER A 83 -6.85 11.36 19.46
C SER A 83 -5.70 11.45 18.44
N LEU A 84 -5.81 12.30 17.42
CA LEU A 84 -4.79 12.51 16.38
C LEU A 84 -3.84 13.67 16.72
N TYR A 85 -4.28 14.59 17.60
CA TYR A 85 -3.52 15.74 18.08
C TYR A 85 -3.32 15.74 19.61
N ASN A 86 -3.35 14.55 20.24
CA ASN A 86 -3.05 14.36 21.66
C ASN A 86 -1.53 14.44 21.94
N ILE A 87 -0.95 15.61 21.69
CA ILE A 87 0.48 15.88 21.83
C ILE A 87 0.83 16.02 23.33
N PRO A 88 1.86 15.34 23.86
CA PRO A 88 2.27 15.46 25.26
C PRO A 88 2.95 16.81 25.56
N GLY A 89 3.03 17.12 26.85
CA GLY A 89 3.78 18.26 27.38
C GLY A 89 2.93 19.53 27.58
N ASP A 90 3.63 20.63 27.82
CA ASP A 90 3.05 21.97 27.94
C ASP A 90 2.81 22.61 26.56
N ASN A 91 2.22 23.81 26.53
CA ASN A 91 1.87 24.45 25.27
C ASN A 91 3.09 24.80 24.40
N GLU A 92 4.24 25.11 25.02
CA GLU A 92 5.47 25.38 24.25
C GLU A 92 6.01 24.10 23.60
N THR A 93 6.01 22.98 24.34
CA THR A 93 6.35 21.66 23.80
C THR A 93 5.38 21.27 22.68
N LYS A 94 4.07 21.41 22.87
CA LYS A 94 3.05 21.07 21.88
C LYS A 94 3.21 21.83 20.56
N ILE A 95 3.46 23.14 20.63
CA ILE A 95 3.71 23.99 19.46
C ILE A 95 4.99 23.56 18.72
N LYS A 96 6.07 23.26 19.45
CA LYS A 96 7.33 22.77 18.86
C LYS A 96 7.15 21.41 18.17
N VAL A 97 6.47 20.46 18.82
CA VAL A 97 6.18 19.13 18.25
C VAL A 97 5.30 19.25 16.98
N TYR A 98 4.28 20.10 17.00
CA TYR A 98 3.42 20.34 15.83
C TYR A 98 4.19 21.01 14.68
N THR A 99 5.07 21.95 14.99
CA THR A 99 6.00 22.56 14.03
C THR A 99 6.89 21.49 13.37
N ALA A 100 7.42 20.55 14.15
CA ALA A 100 8.20 19.42 13.65
C ALA A 100 7.40 18.52 12.71
N LEU A 101 6.14 18.23 13.03
CA LEU A 101 5.22 17.45 12.19
C LEU A 101 4.91 18.17 10.86
N GLN A 102 4.72 19.50 10.88
CA GLN A 102 4.54 20.29 9.66
C GLN A 102 5.81 20.29 8.77
N PHE A 103 7.02 20.29 9.35
CA PHE A 103 8.25 20.18 8.56
C PHE A 103 8.48 18.78 8.00
N LEU A 104 8.20 17.73 8.78
CA LEU A 104 8.17 16.35 8.29
C LEU A 104 7.22 16.23 7.09
N GLY A 105 5.99 16.75 7.18
CA GLY A 105 5.03 16.67 6.08
C GLY A 105 5.52 17.33 4.79
N LYS A 106 6.19 18.50 4.91
CA LYS A 106 6.84 19.18 3.77
C LYS A 106 7.97 18.34 3.16
N ASP A 107 8.75 17.65 3.98
CA ASP A 107 9.84 16.79 3.49
C ASP A 107 9.32 15.47 2.88
N LEU A 108 8.29 14.85 3.43
CA LEU A 108 7.60 13.72 2.80
C LEU A 108 7.01 14.11 1.44
N GLN A 109 6.43 15.30 1.33
CA GLN A 109 5.96 15.88 0.07
C GLN A 109 7.10 16.21 -0.90
N LYS A 110 8.29 16.59 -0.44
CA LYS A 110 9.48 16.68 -1.32
C LYS A 110 9.87 15.30 -1.85
N ILE A 111 9.94 14.28 -0.99
CA ILE A 111 10.35 12.91 -1.38
C ILE A 111 9.38 12.28 -2.38
N SER A 112 8.07 12.51 -2.23
CA SER A 112 7.05 11.97 -3.14
C SER A 112 7.15 12.50 -4.57
N HIS A 113 7.73 13.69 -4.77
CA HIS A 113 7.92 14.32 -6.09
C HIS A 113 9.31 14.05 -6.72
N LEU A 114 10.21 13.31 -6.05
CA LEU A 114 11.53 13.02 -6.60
C LEU A 114 11.42 12.12 -7.86
N PRO A 115 12.18 12.40 -8.95
CA PRO A 115 12.14 11.61 -10.18
C PRO A 115 12.35 10.11 -9.93
N ARG A 116 11.62 9.25 -10.63
CA ARG A 116 11.82 7.79 -10.65
C ARG A 116 11.28 7.19 -11.94
N ALA A 117 11.74 5.99 -12.28
CA ALA A 117 11.07 5.17 -13.28
C ALA A 117 9.68 4.74 -12.79
N LEU A 118 8.71 4.73 -13.71
CA LEU A 118 7.41 4.09 -13.51
C LEU A 118 7.56 2.58 -13.70
N ARG A 119 6.74 1.77 -13.01
CA ARG A 119 6.67 0.31 -13.22
C ARG A 119 5.26 -0.13 -13.63
N GLU A 120 4.23 0.48 -13.07
CA GLU A 120 2.83 0.31 -13.46
C GLU A 120 2.33 1.44 -14.37
N TYR A 121 1.37 1.13 -15.25
CA TYR A 121 0.76 2.10 -16.17
C TYR A 121 -0.21 3.07 -15.45
N ASN A 122 -0.93 2.61 -14.43
CA ASN A 122 -1.76 3.47 -13.61
C ASN A 122 -0.87 4.21 -12.60
N LEU A 123 -0.71 5.53 -12.78
CA LEU A 123 0.15 6.38 -11.96
C LEU A 123 -0.17 6.33 -10.46
N GLN A 124 -1.45 6.20 -10.06
CA GLN A 124 -1.80 6.12 -8.64
C GLN A 124 -1.38 4.77 -8.06
N VAL A 125 -1.67 3.66 -8.74
CA VAL A 125 -1.19 2.32 -8.33
C VAL A 125 0.34 2.27 -8.29
N ASP A 126 1.00 2.89 -9.27
CA ASP A 126 2.45 3.00 -9.32
C ASP A 126 3.01 3.82 -8.14
N MET A 127 2.34 4.90 -7.72
CA MET A 127 2.72 5.62 -6.51
C MET A 127 2.48 4.79 -5.24
N ILE A 128 1.34 4.09 -5.12
CA ILE A 128 1.03 3.23 -3.96
C ILE A 128 2.08 2.13 -3.80
N LEU A 129 2.41 1.39 -4.87
CA LEU A 129 3.27 0.20 -4.79
C LEU A 129 4.77 0.47 -5.02
N ASN A 130 5.11 1.46 -5.85
CA ASN A 130 6.48 1.75 -6.29
C ASN A 130 6.98 3.16 -5.89
N GLY A 131 6.14 4.00 -5.27
CA GLY A 131 6.53 5.32 -4.77
C GLY A 131 7.32 5.24 -3.46
N ARG A 132 8.36 6.07 -3.32
CA ARG A 132 9.23 6.14 -2.11
C ARG A 132 8.44 6.33 -0.81
N ILE A 133 7.40 7.17 -0.84
CA ILE A 133 6.52 7.49 0.31
C ILE A 133 5.07 7.04 0.01
N GLY A 134 4.88 6.05 -0.87
CA GLY A 134 3.55 5.64 -1.33
C GLY A 134 2.84 6.73 -2.14
N TYR A 135 1.51 6.67 -2.17
CA TYR A 135 0.66 7.75 -2.65
C TYR A 135 0.27 8.65 -1.48
N LEU A 136 0.68 9.92 -1.55
CA LEU A 136 0.57 10.87 -0.45
C LEU A 136 -0.70 11.73 -0.59
N LEU A 137 -1.64 11.53 0.32
CA LEU A 137 -2.82 12.37 0.49
C LEU A 137 -2.49 13.50 1.46
N ALA A 138 -2.64 14.74 0.99
CA ALA A 138 -2.56 15.93 1.85
C ALA A 138 -3.67 15.88 2.91
N GLY A 139 -3.35 16.30 4.14
CA GLY A 139 -4.32 16.35 5.23
C GLY A 139 -5.44 17.34 4.92
N SER A 140 -6.69 16.95 5.19
CA SER A 140 -7.90 17.74 4.94
C SER A 140 -8.95 17.50 6.02
N GLU A 141 -9.77 18.50 6.31
CA GLU A 141 -10.83 18.43 7.35
C GLU A 141 -10.36 17.91 8.73
N GLY A 142 -9.09 18.13 9.09
CA GLY A 142 -8.50 17.67 10.35
C GLY A 142 -7.93 16.25 10.32
N ILE A 143 -8.00 15.55 9.19
CA ILE A 143 -7.30 14.29 9.00
C ILE A 143 -5.81 14.63 8.73
N PRO A 144 -4.86 14.05 9.48
CA PRO A 144 -3.44 14.19 9.20
C PRO A 144 -3.05 13.72 7.78
N MET A 145 -1.88 14.15 7.33
CA MET A 145 -1.25 13.65 6.10
C MET A 145 -1.28 12.12 6.08
N THR A 146 -1.81 11.53 5.01
CA THR A 146 -2.08 10.09 4.93
C THR A 146 -1.33 9.47 3.76
N ILE A 147 -0.68 8.34 4.00
CA ILE A 147 0.07 7.57 3.02
C ILE A 147 -0.72 6.31 2.67
N GLN A 148 -1.08 6.14 1.39
CA GLN A 148 -1.55 4.86 0.86
C GLN A 148 -0.35 4.08 0.34
N TYR A 149 0.03 2.99 1.03
CA TYR A 149 1.30 2.28 0.81
C TYR A 149 1.16 0.89 0.19
N TYR A 150 -0.04 0.29 0.22
CA TYR A 150 -0.31 -0.99 -0.42
C TYR A 150 -1.75 -1.06 -0.95
N ILE A 151 -1.94 -1.80 -2.03
CA ILE A 151 -3.25 -2.14 -2.62
C ILE A 151 -3.09 -3.50 -3.33
N SER A 152 -4.00 -4.46 -3.13
CA SER A 152 -3.91 -5.77 -3.78
C SER A 152 -4.46 -5.73 -5.22
N PRO A 153 -4.11 -6.70 -6.10
CA PRO A 153 -4.74 -6.84 -7.41
C PRO A 153 -6.27 -6.97 -7.37
N SER A 154 -6.82 -7.57 -6.32
CA SER A 154 -8.27 -7.64 -6.09
C SER A 154 -8.86 -6.27 -5.77
N ASP A 155 -8.18 -5.50 -4.94
CA ASP A 155 -8.58 -4.14 -4.55
C ASP A 155 -8.52 -3.15 -5.72
N ILE A 156 -7.52 -3.27 -6.60
CA ILE A 156 -7.40 -2.48 -7.83
C ILE A 156 -8.63 -2.67 -8.74
N LEU A 157 -9.24 -3.87 -8.76
CA LEU A 157 -10.47 -4.14 -9.53
C LEU A 157 -11.75 -3.56 -8.88
N LEU A 158 -11.70 -3.21 -7.59
CA LEU A 158 -12.78 -2.54 -6.86
C LEU A 158 -12.61 -1.00 -6.84
N MET A 159 -11.47 -0.50 -7.32
CA MET A 159 -11.11 0.91 -7.28
C MET A 159 -11.90 1.74 -8.32
N SER A 160 -13.12 2.15 -7.93
CA SER A 160 -13.93 3.07 -8.72
C SER A 160 -13.42 4.52 -8.59
N ASP A 161 -13.64 5.33 -9.63
CA ASP A 161 -13.20 6.73 -9.69
C ASP A 161 -13.76 7.62 -8.55
N SER A 162 -14.89 7.22 -7.97
CA SER A 162 -15.68 8.03 -7.03
C SER A 162 -15.32 7.85 -5.55
N GLU A 163 -14.74 6.71 -5.14
CA GLU A 163 -14.50 6.38 -3.72
C GLU A 163 -13.01 6.25 -3.39
N ARG A 164 -12.27 7.34 -3.56
CA ARG A 164 -10.79 7.38 -3.54
C ARG A 164 -10.12 7.20 -2.16
N CYS A 165 -10.79 6.62 -1.16
CA CYS A 165 -10.31 6.61 0.24
C CYS A 165 -10.62 5.35 1.08
N SER A 166 -11.31 4.34 0.54
CA SER A 166 -11.78 3.15 1.28
C SER A 166 -10.99 1.85 0.99
N VAL A 167 -10.03 1.88 0.07
CA VAL A 167 -9.45 0.69 -0.58
C VAL A 167 -7.92 0.63 -0.39
N GLY A 168 -7.40 -0.55 -0.05
CA GLY A 168 -5.96 -0.79 0.20
C GLY A 168 -5.55 -0.64 1.67
N GLN A 169 -4.31 -0.22 1.92
CA GLN A 169 -3.75 -0.01 3.27
C GLN A 169 -3.23 1.41 3.43
N LEU A 170 -3.59 2.05 4.56
CA LEU A 170 -3.30 3.45 4.86
C LEU A 170 -2.42 3.58 6.11
N ALA A 171 -1.59 4.62 6.14
CA ALA A 171 -0.82 5.04 7.31
C ALA A 171 -0.98 6.55 7.50
N LEU A 172 -1.56 6.97 8.63
CA LEU A 172 -1.65 8.38 8.98
C LEU A 172 -0.32 8.81 9.60
N VAL A 173 0.25 9.93 9.13
CA VAL A 173 1.46 10.53 9.68
C VAL A 173 1.06 11.39 10.88
N THR A 174 1.28 10.86 12.07
CA THR A 174 0.92 11.47 13.36
C THR A 174 2.14 11.64 14.25
N VAL A 175 1.92 12.01 15.51
CA VAL A 175 2.94 12.15 16.55
C VAL A 175 2.38 11.63 17.86
N GLY A 176 3.23 11.03 18.69
CA GLY A 176 2.84 10.47 19.98
C GLY A 176 3.94 10.53 21.04
N PRO A 177 3.60 10.30 22.31
CA PRO A 177 4.54 10.39 23.43
C PRO A 177 5.60 9.29 23.43
N THR A 178 6.73 9.59 24.08
CA THR A 178 7.84 8.65 24.32
C THR A 178 8.43 8.87 25.71
N ASP A 179 8.86 7.80 26.36
CA ASP A 179 9.47 7.85 27.71
C ASP A 179 10.88 8.47 27.72
N CYS A 180 11.49 8.63 26.54
CA CYS A 180 12.76 9.31 26.34
C CYS A 180 12.62 10.48 25.34
N THR A 181 13.62 11.36 25.31
CA THR A 181 13.62 12.53 24.42
C THR A 181 14.31 12.23 23.09
N HIS A 182 13.61 12.49 21.99
CA HIS A 182 14.14 12.33 20.64
C HIS A 182 14.47 13.68 20.01
N LYS A 183 15.40 13.67 19.05
CA LYS A 183 15.83 14.84 18.29
C LYS A 183 14.99 14.95 17.01
N LEU A 184 13.92 15.72 17.05
CA LEU A 184 13.01 15.91 15.90
C LEU A 184 13.42 17.13 15.07
N GLN A 185 13.13 17.12 13.76
CA GLN A 185 13.43 18.24 12.88
C GLN A 185 12.57 19.47 13.20
N MET A 186 13.16 20.66 13.23
CA MET A 186 12.47 21.96 13.40
C MET A 186 12.55 22.84 12.13
N ALA A 187 13.09 22.28 11.06
CA ALA A 187 13.19 22.84 9.73
C ALA A 187 13.12 21.70 8.69
N SER A 188 13.19 22.02 7.40
CA SER A 188 13.36 21.02 6.35
C SER A 188 14.79 20.47 6.37
N VAL A 189 14.94 19.15 6.39
CA VAL A 189 16.25 18.46 6.33
C VAL A 189 16.70 18.16 4.89
N ILE A 190 15.80 18.25 3.91
CA ILE A 190 16.13 17.99 2.50
C ILE A 190 16.70 19.28 1.88
N PRO A 191 17.96 19.27 1.40
CA PRO A 191 18.61 20.44 0.83
C PRO A 191 17.89 20.95 -0.43
N GLN A 192 18.20 22.18 -0.84
CA GLN A 192 17.62 22.82 -2.02
C GLN A 192 18.74 23.33 -2.93
N PRO A 193 18.92 22.78 -4.16
CA PRO A 193 18.16 21.67 -4.73
C PRO A 193 18.38 20.32 -4.00
N PRO A 194 17.43 19.37 -4.05
CA PRO A 194 17.60 18.04 -3.48
C PRO A 194 18.76 17.31 -4.17
N GLN A 195 19.68 16.77 -3.37
CA GLN A 195 20.72 15.84 -3.82
C GLN A 195 20.26 14.41 -3.58
N LEU A 196 20.64 13.45 -4.44
CA LEU A 196 20.18 12.07 -4.37
C LEU A 196 21.35 11.08 -4.17
N ASP A 197 21.07 9.96 -3.51
CA ASP A 197 21.96 8.81 -3.44
C ASP A 197 21.82 7.86 -4.66
N ALA A 198 22.54 6.74 -4.65
CA ALA A 198 22.51 5.74 -5.73
C ALA A 198 21.18 4.96 -5.82
N GLN A 199 20.36 5.00 -4.77
CA GLN A 199 19.01 4.45 -4.68
C GLN A 199 17.96 5.48 -5.12
N GLY A 200 18.37 6.73 -5.34
CA GLY A 200 17.52 7.86 -5.67
C GLY A 200 16.73 8.40 -4.48
N LEU A 201 17.07 8.07 -3.23
CA LEU A 201 16.54 8.74 -2.04
C LEU A 201 17.32 10.05 -1.82
N PRO A 202 16.76 11.07 -1.12
CA PRO A 202 17.49 12.31 -0.93
C PRO A 202 18.58 12.17 0.14
N LEU A 203 19.72 12.81 -0.11
CA LEU A 203 20.75 13.01 0.90
C LEU A 203 20.25 14.06 1.91
N PHE A 204 20.05 13.63 3.15
CA PHE A 204 19.52 14.47 4.22
C PHE A 204 20.63 15.30 4.89
N SER A 205 20.27 16.52 5.30
CA SER A 205 21.14 17.39 6.10
C SER A 205 21.19 16.89 7.55
N PRO A 206 22.36 16.84 8.21
CA PRO A 206 22.46 16.34 9.58
C PRO A 206 21.72 17.26 10.57
N LEU A 207 20.98 16.67 11.51
CA LEU A 207 20.26 17.38 12.56
C LEU A 207 21.22 18.11 13.52
N CYS A 208 21.47 19.40 13.27
CA CYS A 208 22.17 20.30 14.18
C CYS A 208 21.18 21.02 15.13
N GLU A 209 21.69 21.72 16.15
CA GLU A 209 20.87 22.42 17.16
C GLU A 209 19.95 23.50 16.57
N VAL A 210 20.27 24.05 15.41
CA VAL A 210 19.45 25.05 14.71
C VAL A 210 18.30 24.41 13.91
N LEU A 211 18.49 23.16 13.44
CA LEU A 211 17.54 22.44 12.59
C LEU A 211 16.68 21.43 13.36
N SER A 212 16.78 21.37 14.70
CA SER A 212 16.13 20.33 15.50
C SER A 212 15.79 20.74 16.93
N GLY A 213 14.91 19.98 17.58
CA GLY A 213 14.53 20.14 18.98
C GLY A 213 14.51 18.80 19.71
N MET A 214 14.92 18.80 20.98
CA MET A 214 14.80 17.63 21.87
C MET A 214 13.40 17.59 22.47
N MET A 215 12.65 16.52 22.22
CA MET A 215 11.21 16.44 22.47
C MET A 215 10.82 15.08 23.10
N PRO A 216 9.91 15.01 24.09
CA PRO A 216 9.39 13.75 24.65
C PRO A 216 8.29 13.15 23.74
N ALA A 217 8.58 13.06 22.45
CA ALA A 217 7.67 12.58 21.41
C ALA A 217 8.44 12.01 20.22
N CYS A 218 7.78 11.14 19.45
CA CYS A 218 8.25 10.65 18.15
C CYS A 218 7.13 10.77 17.09
N PHE A 219 7.53 10.85 15.82
CA PHE A 219 6.58 10.72 14.71
C PHE A 219 6.06 9.28 14.65
N GLN A 220 4.84 9.10 14.15
CA GLN A 220 4.18 7.80 14.14
C GLN A 220 3.47 7.55 12.81
N LEU A 221 3.67 6.37 12.23
CA LEU A 221 2.82 5.84 11.16
C LEU A 221 1.70 5.04 11.82
N LYS A 222 0.49 5.62 11.88
CA LYS A 222 -0.69 4.99 12.47
C LYS A 222 -1.44 4.22 11.38
N LEU A 223 -1.31 2.91 11.38
CA LEU A 223 -1.81 2.00 10.35
C LEU A 223 -3.33 1.86 10.43
N GLN A 224 -4.00 1.94 9.28
CA GLN A 224 -5.44 1.74 9.15
C GLN A 224 -5.75 0.84 7.93
N PRO A 225 -6.32 -0.36 8.14
CA PRO A 225 -6.50 -1.04 9.44
C PRO A 225 -5.14 -1.38 10.11
N PRO A 226 -5.14 -1.82 11.39
CA PRO A 226 -3.95 -2.43 12.00
C PRO A 226 -3.46 -3.63 11.17
N LEU A 227 -2.16 -3.69 10.92
CA LEU A 227 -1.56 -4.70 10.05
C LEU A 227 -1.08 -5.90 10.87
N PRO A 228 -1.44 -7.16 10.53
CA PRO A 228 -0.78 -8.33 11.08
C PRO A 228 0.67 -8.37 10.61
N MET A 229 1.62 -8.40 11.55
CA MET A 229 3.05 -8.47 11.26
C MET A 229 3.70 -9.63 12.01
N LEU A 230 4.56 -10.38 11.33
CA LEU A 230 5.38 -11.44 11.92
C LEU A 230 6.44 -10.83 12.87
N SER A 231 6.87 -11.57 13.89
CA SER A 231 7.91 -11.14 14.85
C SER A 231 9.17 -10.62 14.15
N SER A 232 9.70 -11.40 13.21
CA SER A 232 10.87 -11.05 12.40
C SER A 232 10.68 -9.84 11.46
N PHE A 233 9.47 -9.31 11.31
CA PHE A 233 9.19 -8.03 10.65
C PHE A 233 9.06 -6.89 11.66
N VAL A 234 8.48 -7.12 12.85
CA VAL A 234 8.45 -6.16 13.97
C VAL A 234 9.88 -5.84 14.45
N GLU A 235 10.76 -6.84 14.52
CA GLU A 235 12.19 -6.68 14.80
C GLU A 235 12.91 -5.82 13.75
N LYS A 236 12.60 -6.02 12.46
CA LYS A 236 13.18 -5.21 11.37
C LYS A 236 12.64 -3.77 11.40
N LEU A 237 11.41 -3.54 11.84
CA LEU A 237 10.88 -2.18 12.01
C LEU A 237 11.66 -1.40 13.08
N SER A 238 11.95 -2.00 14.25
CA SER A 238 12.72 -1.31 15.30
C SER A 238 14.19 -1.08 14.89
N GLN A 239 14.78 -1.99 14.11
CA GLN A 239 16.11 -1.81 13.49
C GLN A 239 16.17 -0.68 12.44
N ILE A 240 15.04 -0.27 11.86
CA ILE A 240 14.98 0.84 10.89
C ILE A 240 14.87 2.20 11.58
N THR A 241 14.38 2.25 12.83
CA THR A 241 13.98 3.50 13.49
C THR A 241 14.79 3.89 14.71
N ASP A 242 15.56 2.94 15.28
CA ASP A 242 16.17 3.02 16.62
C ASP A 242 15.17 3.33 17.74
N VAL A 243 13.87 3.09 17.52
CA VAL A 243 12.80 3.24 18.51
C VAL A 243 12.03 1.94 18.63
N ALA A 244 12.02 1.36 19.83
CA ALA A 244 11.29 0.14 20.11
C ALA A 244 9.78 0.33 19.92
N ILE A 245 9.14 -0.63 19.25
CA ILE A 245 7.68 -0.79 19.29
C ILE A 245 7.36 -1.40 20.66
N ALA A 246 6.39 -0.82 21.38
CA ALA A 246 6.07 -1.22 22.75
C ALA A 246 5.42 -2.61 22.79
N ASP A 247 6.22 -3.62 23.13
CA ASP A 247 5.83 -5.03 23.12
C ASP A 247 4.69 -5.37 24.10
N THR A 248 4.54 -4.58 25.17
CA THR A 248 3.50 -4.75 26.20
C THR A 248 2.07 -4.65 25.68
N ASP A 249 1.86 -3.96 24.55
CA ASP A 249 0.55 -3.78 23.93
C ASP A 249 0.29 -4.80 22.79
N LEU A 250 1.30 -5.60 22.41
CA LEU A 250 1.22 -6.54 21.29
C LEU A 250 0.65 -7.90 21.71
N GLN A 251 -0.58 -8.16 21.27
CA GLN A 251 -1.22 -9.48 21.43
C GLN A 251 -0.63 -10.48 20.42
N TRP A 252 0.44 -11.16 20.82
CA TRP A 252 1.14 -12.16 20.02
C TRP A 252 0.33 -13.46 19.84
N ALA A 253 0.08 -13.85 18.59
CA ALA A 253 -0.67 -15.07 18.23
C ALA A 253 -0.07 -15.79 17.01
N PRO A 254 -0.42 -17.08 16.75
CA PRO A 254 -0.16 -17.74 15.48
C PRO A 254 -0.65 -16.90 14.29
N PHE A 255 0.16 -16.76 13.23
CA PHE A 255 -0.14 -15.81 12.16
C PHE A 255 -1.52 -15.98 11.48
N PRO A 256 -2.04 -17.20 11.24
CA PRO A 256 -3.37 -17.39 10.66
C PRO A 256 -4.51 -16.89 11.55
N GLN A 257 -4.33 -16.89 12.88
CA GLN A 257 -5.34 -16.39 13.83
C GLN A 257 -5.63 -14.91 13.57
N LEU A 258 -4.58 -14.10 13.44
CA LEU A 258 -4.67 -12.66 13.17
C LEU A 258 -5.45 -12.35 11.88
N MET A 259 -5.27 -13.17 10.84
CA MET A 259 -5.99 -13.04 9.56
C MET A 259 -7.49 -13.31 9.70
N MET A 260 -7.90 -14.24 10.57
CA MET A 260 -9.32 -14.49 10.83
C MET A 260 -9.94 -13.42 11.73
N THR A 261 -9.24 -12.98 12.79
CA THR A 261 -9.72 -11.92 13.70
C THR A 261 -10.08 -10.64 12.95
N LEU A 262 -9.27 -10.23 11.96
CA LEU A 262 -9.57 -9.09 11.08
C LEU A 262 -10.73 -9.34 10.10
N ARG A 263 -10.93 -10.58 9.64
CA ARG A 263 -12.03 -10.93 8.73
C ARG A 263 -13.39 -11.07 9.42
N GLU A 264 -13.41 -11.44 10.70
CA GLU A 264 -14.64 -11.71 11.46
C GLU A 264 -15.04 -10.57 12.43
N ASN A 265 -14.57 -9.33 12.19
CA ASN A 265 -14.90 -8.13 12.97
C ASN A 265 -14.70 -8.30 14.50
N GLY A 266 -13.62 -8.96 14.92
CA GLY A 266 -13.29 -9.12 16.33
C GLY A 266 -14.17 -10.13 17.09
N GLY A 267 -14.83 -11.06 16.39
CA GLY A 267 -15.40 -12.25 17.03
C GLY A 267 -14.30 -13.09 17.71
N ASP A 268 -14.47 -13.38 18.99
CA ASP A 268 -13.50 -14.13 19.80
C ASP A 268 -13.53 -15.63 19.47
N LYS A 269 -12.89 -15.99 18.35
CA LYS A 269 -12.52 -17.36 18.02
C LYS A 269 -11.03 -17.55 18.30
N THR A 270 -10.75 -18.17 19.43
CA THR A 270 -9.44 -18.77 19.72
C THR A 270 -9.07 -19.76 18.61
N TRP A 271 -7.85 -19.64 18.07
CA TRP A 271 -7.20 -20.78 17.44
C TRP A 271 -6.94 -21.81 18.54
N ASP A 272 -7.43 -23.03 18.37
CA ASP A 272 -7.40 -24.10 19.37
C ASP A 272 -6.31 -25.14 19.08
N GLY A 273 -5.37 -24.81 18.19
CA GLY A 273 -4.29 -25.68 17.74
C GLY A 273 -4.72 -26.76 16.73
N GLN A 274 -5.98 -26.75 16.27
CA GLN A 274 -6.47 -27.68 15.25
C GLN A 274 -6.29 -27.15 13.82
N ASP A 275 -6.35 -28.07 12.85
CA ASP A 275 -6.18 -27.77 11.43
C ASP A 275 -7.33 -26.90 10.90
N ALA A 276 -7.00 -25.72 10.38
CA ALA A 276 -8.01 -24.78 9.89
C ALA A 276 -8.34 -25.05 8.42
N HIS A 277 -9.45 -25.76 8.19
CA HIS A 277 -9.99 -26.04 6.86
C HIS A 277 -10.88 -24.91 6.31
N PHE A 278 -10.69 -24.53 5.06
CA PHE A 278 -11.41 -23.47 4.35
C PHE A 278 -11.84 -23.93 2.95
N LEU A 279 -13.03 -23.51 2.50
CA LEU A 279 -13.51 -23.77 1.13
C LEU A 279 -13.49 -22.48 0.29
N VAL A 280 -12.66 -22.47 -0.76
CA VAL A 280 -12.54 -21.34 -1.68
C VAL A 280 -13.32 -21.61 -2.98
N PRO A 281 -14.49 -20.98 -3.18
CA PRO A 281 -15.20 -21.04 -4.46
C PRO A 281 -14.48 -20.19 -5.51
N LEU A 282 -14.34 -20.73 -6.71
CA LEU A 282 -13.69 -20.09 -7.84
C LEU A 282 -14.68 -19.87 -9.02
N PRO A 283 -14.43 -18.88 -9.91
CA PRO A 283 -15.32 -18.60 -11.04
C PRO A 283 -15.62 -19.85 -11.87
N GLY A 284 -16.83 -20.03 -12.40
CA GLY A 284 -17.14 -21.24 -13.18
C GLY A 284 -17.42 -22.51 -12.37
N ARG A 285 -17.68 -22.37 -11.05
CA ARG A 285 -18.14 -23.43 -10.12
C ARG A 285 -17.08 -24.45 -9.67
N GLU A 286 -15.80 -24.18 -9.90
CA GLU A 286 -14.71 -24.95 -9.28
C GLU A 286 -14.61 -24.61 -7.78
N MET A 287 -14.38 -25.60 -6.92
CA MET A 287 -14.27 -25.48 -5.46
C MET A 287 -12.97 -26.11 -4.98
N HIS A 288 -12.11 -25.32 -4.36
CA HIS A 288 -10.85 -25.80 -3.77
C HIS A 288 -10.93 -25.80 -2.24
N SER A 289 -10.37 -26.83 -1.58
CA SER A 289 -10.16 -26.87 -0.14
C SER A 289 -8.73 -26.42 0.21
N TYR A 290 -8.59 -25.56 1.22
CA TYR A 290 -7.30 -25.14 1.78
C TYR A 290 -7.25 -25.48 3.27
N VAL A 291 -6.14 -26.08 3.71
CA VAL A 291 -5.92 -26.46 5.10
C VAL A 291 -4.64 -25.82 5.60
N LEU A 292 -4.71 -25.15 6.74
CA LEU A 292 -3.55 -24.59 7.44
C LEU A 292 -3.34 -25.45 8.71
N PRO A 293 -2.34 -26.36 8.74
CA PRO A 293 -2.20 -27.32 9.83
C PRO A 293 -1.82 -26.66 11.16
N GLY A 294 -2.50 -27.04 12.24
CA GLY A 294 -2.38 -26.38 13.55
C GLY A 294 -0.94 -26.30 14.04
N ALA A 295 -0.30 -27.47 14.14
CA ALA A 295 1.07 -27.62 14.66
C ALA A 295 2.14 -26.87 13.83
N ALA A 296 1.95 -26.73 12.51
CA ALA A 296 2.91 -26.05 11.64
C ALA A 296 2.87 -24.52 11.79
N TRP A 297 1.73 -23.96 12.19
CA TRP A 297 1.55 -22.51 12.33
C TRP A 297 1.73 -21.98 13.76
N GLU A 298 1.95 -22.85 14.75
CA GLU A 298 2.23 -22.48 16.14
C GLU A 298 3.72 -22.21 16.45
N GLU A 299 4.63 -22.42 15.49
CA GLU A 299 6.07 -22.17 15.72
C GLU A 299 6.37 -20.74 16.17
N ALA A 300 7.32 -20.59 17.10
CA ALA A 300 7.67 -19.28 17.68
C ALA A 300 8.14 -18.26 16.63
N ALA A 301 8.80 -18.70 15.55
CA ALA A 301 9.24 -17.87 14.43
C ALA A 301 8.08 -17.33 13.55
N LEU A 302 6.88 -17.91 13.70
CA LEU A 302 5.68 -17.60 12.93
C LEU A 302 4.60 -16.91 13.77
N ARG A 303 4.92 -16.54 15.02
CA ARG A 303 4.05 -15.67 15.81
C ARG A 303 4.09 -14.25 15.25
N GLY A 304 2.94 -13.59 15.26
CA GLY A 304 2.79 -12.19 14.87
C GLY A 304 1.88 -11.43 15.82
N ALA A 305 1.74 -10.13 15.60
CA ALA A 305 0.83 -9.24 16.32
C ALA A 305 0.13 -8.26 15.37
N LEU A 306 -0.96 -7.65 15.82
CA LEU A 306 -1.63 -6.54 15.11
C LEU A 306 -0.92 -5.22 15.41
N VAL A 307 -0.05 -4.78 14.50
CA VAL A 307 0.65 -3.50 14.61
C VAL A 307 -0.28 -2.37 14.16
N SER A 308 -0.61 -1.47 15.09
CA SER A 308 -1.45 -0.29 14.82
C SER A 308 -0.66 1.00 14.62
N THR A 309 0.56 1.07 15.15
CA THR A 309 1.37 2.30 15.24
C THR A 309 2.85 1.95 15.16
N ILE A 310 3.61 2.65 14.32
CA ILE A 310 5.06 2.46 14.17
C ILE A 310 5.77 3.80 14.46
N PRO A 311 6.63 3.87 15.50
CA PRO A 311 7.34 5.10 15.87
C PRO A 311 8.59 5.33 15.02
N PHE A 312 8.88 6.59 14.69
CA PHE A 312 10.11 7.00 13.99
C PHE A 312 10.49 8.46 14.31
N THR A 313 11.73 8.82 14.01
CA THR A 313 12.32 10.13 14.40
C THR A 313 12.75 10.99 13.22
N HIS A 314 12.92 10.41 12.02
CA HIS A 314 13.50 11.10 10.87
C HIS A 314 12.86 10.63 9.53
N PRO A 315 12.61 11.53 8.56
CA PRO A 315 11.98 11.19 7.27
C PRO A 315 12.71 10.11 6.46
N ALA A 316 14.02 9.95 6.65
CA ALA A 316 14.81 8.89 5.99
C ALA A 316 14.32 7.47 6.30
N HIS A 317 13.63 7.27 7.43
CA HIS A 317 13.15 5.94 7.83
C HIS A 317 11.95 5.51 6.99
N VAL A 318 11.10 6.47 6.57
CA VAL A 318 9.79 6.18 5.96
C VAL A 318 9.87 5.31 4.70
N PRO A 319 10.79 5.53 3.73
CA PRO A 319 10.92 4.63 2.58
C PRO A 319 11.15 3.15 2.96
N ALA A 320 12.10 2.88 3.87
CA ALA A 320 12.40 1.53 4.32
C ALA A 320 11.25 0.90 5.13
N LEU A 321 10.57 1.70 5.96
CA LEU A 321 9.34 1.28 6.64
C LEU A 321 8.25 0.86 5.66
N LEU A 322 8.00 1.64 4.60
CA LEU A 322 6.98 1.32 3.59
C LEU A 322 7.35 0.10 2.74
N GLU A 323 8.62 -0.12 2.41
CA GLU A 323 9.05 -1.34 1.72
C GLU A 323 8.81 -2.60 2.56
N LEU A 324 9.15 -2.55 3.85
CA LEU A 324 8.93 -3.66 4.78
C LEU A 324 7.44 -3.91 5.03
N LEU A 325 6.64 -2.85 5.17
CA LEU A 325 5.18 -2.93 5.27
C LEU A 325 4.55 -3.54 4.01
N ARG A 326 4.96 -3.12 2.81
CA ARG A 326 4.49 -3.69 1.54
C ARG A 326 4.82 -5.17 1.41
N HIS A 327 6.02 -5.58 1.85
CA HIS A 327 6.42 -6.99 1.86
C HIS A 327 5.48 -7.79 2.78
N GLN A 328 5.24 -7.32 4.02
CA GLN A 328 4.28 -7.97 4.91
C GLN A 328 2.87 -8.01 4.30
N CYS A 329 2.38 -6.91 3.70
CA CYS A 329 1.08 -6.89 3.01
C CYS A 329 0.99 -7.90 1.85
N ALA A 330 2.08 -8.14 1.12
CA ALA A 330 2.13 -9.13 0.05
C ALA A 330 1.94 -10.56 0.61
N ILE A 331 2.65 -10.91 1.70
CA ILE A 331 2.48 -12.19 2.42
C ILE A 331 1.04 -12.31 2.95
N ASN A 332 0.52 -11.26 3.58
CA ASN A 332 -0.83 -11.22 4.15
C ASN A 332 -1.89 -11.44 3.06
N THR A 333 -1.73 -10.82 1.89
CA THR A 333 -2.65 -10.98 0.75
C THR A 333 -2.66 -12.42 0.23
N LEU A 334 -1.48 -13.05 0.12
CA LEU A 334 -1.39 -14.46 -0.29
C LEU A 334 -2.10 -15.40 0.69
N LEU A 335 -1.79 -15.31 1.98
CA LEU A 335 -2.40 -16.18 3.01
C LEU A 335 -3.90 -15.91 3.19
N ALA A 336 -4.30 -14.63 3.23
CA ALA A 336 -5.71 -14.25 3.30
C ALA A 336 -6.51 -14.66 2.06
N SER A 337 -5.87 -14.98 0.92
CA SER A 337 -6.56 -15.52 -0.26
C SER A 337 -7.05 -16.96 -0.08
N CYS A 338 -6.47 -17.73 0.86
CA CYS A 338 -6.93 -19.07 1.24
C CYS A 338 -8.00 -19.05 2.35
N ILE A 339 -8.05 -17.97 3.14
CA ILE A 339 -8.89 -17.88 4.35
C ILE A 339 -10.25 -17.28 4.01
N THR A 340 -11.31 -18.08 4.17
CA THR A 340 -12.71 -17.73 3.86
C THR A 340 -13.66 -17.98 5.03
N SER A 341 -14.86 -17.40 5.00
CA SER A 341 -15.93 -17.75 5.95
C SER A 341 -16.56 -19.13 5.70
N HIS A 342 -16.38 -19.72 4.52
CA HIS A 342 -16.84 -21.08 4.21
C HIS A 342 -15.94 -22.13 4.85
N ARG A 343 -16.54 -22.99 5.67
CA ARG A 343 -15.94 -24.21 6.24
C ARG A 343 -16.49 -25.46 5.54
N PRO A 344 -15.78 -26.61 5.56
CA PRO A 344 -16.32 -27.85 5.03
C PRO A 344 -17.64 -28.25 5.68
N SER A 345 -18.58 -28.73 4.86
CA SER A 345 -19.81 -29.39 5.27
C SER A 345 -19.92 -30.74 4.56
N PRO A 346 -20.70 -31.71 5.06
CA PRO A 346 -20.94 -32.95 4.33
C PRO A 346 -21.83 -32.68 3.10
N GLY A 347 -21.23 -32.62 1.91
CA GLY A 347 -21.97 -32.37 0.67
C GLY A 347 -21.14 -32.09 -0.59
N PRO A 348 -20.27 -31.06 -0.63
CA PRO A 348 -19.56 -30.67 -1.84
C PRO A 348 -18.31 -31.54 -2.07
N VAL A 349 -18.21 -32.11 -3.27
CA VAL A 349 -16.93 -32.62 -3.79
C VAL A 349 -16.03 -31.41 -4.08
N CYS A 350 -14.78 -31.47 -3.65
CA CYS A 350 -13.78 -30.44 -3.97
C CYS A 350 -12.96 -30.90 -5.18
N ASP A 351 -12.72 -30.00 -6.14
CA ASP A 351 -11.91 -30.27 -7.34
C ASP A 351 -10.41 -30.34 -7.02
N LEU A 352 -10.00 -29.75 -5.90
CA LEU A 352 -8.63 -29.77 -5.39
C LEU A 352 -8.62 -29.68 -3.86
N TYR A 353 -7.69 -30.41 -3.25
CA TYR A 353 -7.31 -30.27 -1.85
C TYR A 353 -5.87 -29.79 -1.77
N CYS A 354 -5.64 -28.72 -1.00
CA CYS A 354 -4.35 -28.09 -0.76
C CYS A 354 -4.08 -27.97 0.74
N GLU A 355 -2.88 -28.33 1.15
CA GLU A 355 -2.31 -28.04 2.47
C GLU A 355 -1.33 -26.86 2.31
N VAL A 356 -1.41 -25.86 3.20
CA VAL A 356 -0.59 -24.65 3.15
C VAL A 356 0.31 -24.59 4.38
N LEU A 357 1.59 -24.86 4.15
CA LEU A 357 2.62 -24.93 5.17
C LEU A 357 3.50 -23.67 5.13
N PRO A 358 3.92 -23.16 6.29
CA PRO A 358 4.94 -22.12 6.37
C PRO A 358 6.34 -22.73 6.23
N GLU A 359 7.21 -22.09 5.45
CA GLU A 359 8.60 -22.51 5.24
C GLU A 359 9.57 -21.48 5.88
N SER A 360 9.17 -20.21 5.92
CA SER A 360 9.83 -19.14 6.66
C SER A 360 8.89 -17.94 6.80
N GLY A 361 9.33 -16.87 7.48
CA GLY A 361 8.61 -15.59 7.51
C GLY A 361 8.45 -14.89 6.15
N SER A 362 9.05 -15.40 5.07
CA SER A 362 8.93 -14.89 3.70
C SER A 362 8.60 -15.99 2.66
N SER A 363 8.33 -17.23 3.08
CA SER A 363 8.05 -18.34 2.16
C SER A 363 7.05 -19.35 2.74
N LEU A 364 6.24 -19.91 1.85
CA LEU A 364 5.22 -20.92 2.15
C LEU A 364 5.24 -22.01 1.07
N SER A 365 4.85 -23.22 1.41
CA SER A 365 4.61 -24.28 0.43
C SER A 365 3.14 -24.65 0.37
N VAL A 366 2.71 -25.10 -0.81
CA VAL A 366 1.35 -25.59 -1.06
C VAL A 366 1.47 -27.03 -1.54
N THR A 367 1.14 -27.99 -0.68
CA THR A 367 1.14 -29.42 -0.99
C THR A 367 -0.25 -29.81 -1.50
N PHE A 368 -0.30 -30.52 -2.63
CA PHE A 368 -1.55 -30.86 -3.31
C PHE A 368 -1.46 -32.18 -4.07
N HIS A 369 -2.62 -32.79 -4.31
CA HIS A 369 -2.74 -33.99 -5.13
C HIS A 369 -3.20 -33.63 -6.54
N LEU A 370 -2.60 -34.24 -7.57
CA LEU A 370 -3.07 -34.16 -8.95
C LEU A 370 -3.95 -35.38 -9.24
N SER A 371 -5.10 -35.19 -9.88
CA SER A 371 -6.10 -36.25 -10.10
C SER A 371 -5.60 -37.42 -10.96
N ASP A 372 -4.51 -37.23 -11.70
CA ASP A 372 -3.92 -38.19 -12.63
C ASP A 372 -2.66 -38.91 -12.07
N SER A 373 -2.32 -38.75 -10.79
CA SER A 373 -1.08 -39.33 -10.21
C SER A 373 -1.16 -39.61 -8.71
N ASP A 374 -0.77 -40.81 -8.27
CA ASP A 374 -0.65 -41.24 -6.86
C ASP A 374 0.48 -40.55 -6.06
N SER A 375 0.95 -39.39 -6.53
CA SER A 375 2.08 -38.64 -5.97
C SER A 375 1.68 -37.23 -5.60
N LEU A 376 1.94 -36.84 -4.36
CA LEU A 376 1.87 -35.44 -3.93
C LEU A 376 2.81 -34.57 -4.75
N SER A 377 2.37 -33.34 -5.02
CA SER A 377 3.17 -32.28 -5.63
C SER A 377 3.22 -31.08 -4.67
N VAL A 378 4.33 -30.34 -4.69
CA VAL A 378 4.54 -29.19 -3.80
C VAL A 378 4.86 -27.97 -4.65
N LEU A 379 4.11 -26.89 -4.45
CA LEU A 379 4.42 -25.58 -5.00
C LEU A 379 5.05 -24.72 -3.89
N LEU A 380 6.36 -24.54 -3.93
CA LEU A 380 7.05 -23.58 -3.06
C LEU A 380 6.79 -22.16 -3.58
N VAL A 381 6.41 -21.26 -2.70
CA VAL A 381 6.18 -19.84 -2.96
C VAL A 381 7.10 -19.01 -2.06
N ASN A 382 7.96 -18.22 -2.67
CA ASN A 382 8.89 -17.32 -1.99
C ASN A 382 8.57 -15.86 -2.32
N VAL A 383 8.58 -14.99 -1.30
CA VAL A 383 8.33 -13.55 -1.40
C VAL A 383 9.60 -12.85 -0.94
N ALA A 384 10.48 -12.47 -1.87
CA ALA A 384 11.71 -11.76 -1.52
C ALA A 384 11.46 -10.26 -1.19
N ASP A 385 10.47 -9.68 -1.88
CA ASP A 385 9.83 -8.39 -1.59
C ASP A 385 8.43 -8.38 -2.21
N SER A 386 7.70 -7.26 -2.08
CA SER A 386 6.33 -7.11 -2.59
C SER A 386 6.17 -7.23 -4.12
N GLN A 387 7.25 -7.32 -4.88
CA GLN A 387 7.29 -7.37 -6.36
C GLN A 387 8.05 -8.62 -6.86
N LYS A 388 8.99 -9.13 -6.07
CA LYS A 388 9.80 -10.33 -6.32
C LYS A 388 9.21 -11.57 -5.64
N LEU A 389 8.02 -11.96 -6.09
CA LEU A 389 7.47 -13.29 -5.84
C LEU A 389 8.06 -14.31 -6.83
N THR A 390 8.38 -15.51 -6.37
CA THR A 390 8.85 -16.64 -7.21
C THR A 390 8.22 -17.94 -6.75
N CYS A 391 7.82 -18.79 -7.69
CA CYS A 391 7.23 -20.10 -7.44
C CYS A 391 8.09 -21.20 -8.05
N SER A 392 8.30 -22.30 -7.30
CA SER A 392 8.94 -23.51 -7.81
C SER A 392 8.10 -24.76 -7.59
N LEU A 393 7.89 -25.53 -8.67
CA LEU A 393 7.01 -26.69 -8.70
C LEU A 393 7.80 -28.00 -8.59
N PHE A 394 7.71 -28.64 -7.43
CA PHE A 394 8.26 -29.96 -7.18
C PHE A 394 7.17 -31.01 -7.43
N ALA A 395 7.22 -31.65 -8.60
CA ALA A 395 6.29 -32.70 -9.01
C ALA A 395 7.04 -33.80 -9.76
N VAL A 396 6.60 -35.07 -9.61
CA VAL A 396 7.28 -36.29 -10.11
C VAL A 396 7.50 -36.34 -11.64
N ARG A 397 6.97 -35.36 -12.39
CA ARG A 397 7.08 -35.26 -13.86
C ARG A 397 7.45 -33.86 -14.36
N SER A 398 8.11 -33.02 -13.55
CA SER A 398 8.44 -31.63 -13.92
C SER A 398 9.86 -31.20 -13.50
N GLU A 399 10.80 -31.24 -14.45
CA GLU A 399 12.08 -30.50 -14.39
C GLU A 399 12.03 -29.17 -15.18
N ASP A 400 10.82 -28.76 -15.60
CA ASP A 400 10.60 -27.71 -16.59
C ASP A 400 10.45 -26.31 -15.97
N GLN A 401 11.54 -25.55 -15.99
CA GLN A 401 11.60 -24.16 -15.53
C GLN A 401 10.56 -23.22 -16.19
N SER A 402 10.02 -23.55 -17.37
CA SER A 402 8.95 -22.76 -18.00
C SER A 402 7.60 -22.87 -17.28
N MET A 403 7.43 -23.87 -16.41
CA MET A 403 6.30 -23.95 -15.47
C MET A 403 6.51 -22.97 -14.30
N ASP A 404 7.68 -22.97 -13.66
CA ASP A 404 8.03 -22.04 -12.58
C ASP A 404 7.86 -20.58 -13.00
N GLU A 405 8.39 -20.21 -14.18
CA GLU A 405 8.19 -18.86 -14.76
C GLU A 405 6.71 -18.53 -15.03
N TYR A 406 5.91 -19.52 -15.45
CA TYR A 406 4.48 -19.31 -15.71
C TYR A 406 3.71 -19.11 -14.40
N VAL A 407 3.91 -20.00 -13.42
CA VAL A 407 3.21 -19.95 -12.14
C VAL A 407 3.61 -18.69 -11.36
N SER A 408 4.89 -18.31 -11.40
CA SER A 408 5.40 -17.03 -10.86
C SER A 408 4.68 -15.83 -11.50
N ARG A 409 4.52 -15.80 -12.83
CA ARG A 409 3.81 -14.73 -13.55
C ARG A 409 2.31 -14.69 -13.22
N VAL A 410 1.67 -15.85 -13.02
CA VAL A 410 0.27 -15.89 -12.56
C VAL A 410 0.17 -15.33 -11.15
N LEU A 411 0.98 -15.84 -10.21
CA LEU A 411 0.92 -15.42 -8.80
C LEU A 411 1.16 -13.92 -8.63
N LYS A 412 2.18 -13.35 -9.30
CA LYS A 412 2.43 -11.89 -9.29
C LYS A 412 1.22 -11.07 -9.77
N ARG A 413 0.43 -11.60 -10.71
CA ARG A 413 -0.69 -10.89 -11.32
C ARG A 413 -2.00 -11.01 -10.53
N CYS A 414 -2.23 -12.13 -9.82
CA CYS A 414 -3.45 -12.33 -9.05
C CYS A 414 -3.29 -12.19 -7.53
N MET A 415 -2.07 -12.29 -6.99
CA MET A 415 -1.76 -12.35 -5.55
C MET A 415 -2.69 -13.29 -4.78
N SER A 416 -3.03 -14.43 -5.39
CA SER A 416 -4.02 -15.37 -4.87
C SER A 416 -3.57 -16.79 -5.14
N ILE A 417 -3.29 -17.53 -4.07
CA ILE A 417 -2.88 -18.94 -4.13
C ILE A 417 -3.98 -19.78 -4.82
N PRO A 418 -5.28 -19.68 -4.48
CA PRO A 418 -6.32 -20.48 -5.15
C PRO A 418 -6.45 -20.23 -6.65
N VAL A 419 -6.28 -18.98 -7.12
CA VAL A 419 -6.28 -18.64 -8.56
C VAL A 419 -5.02 -19.18 -9.24
N THR A 420 -3.88 -19.16 -8.57
CA THR A 420 -2.63 -19.74 -9.08
C THR A 420 -2.68 -21.26 -9.19
N MET A 421 -3.13 -21.96 -8.14
CA MET A 421 -3.31 -23.42 -8.14
C MET A 421 -4.28 -23.86 -9.26
N ARG A 422 -5.34 -23.09 -9.47
CA ARG A 422 -6.29 -23.32 -10.57
C ARG A 422 -5.62 -23.20 -11.95
N ALA A 423 -4.83 -22.15 -12.17
CA ALA A 423 -4.12 -21.93 -13.43
C ALA A 423 -3.06 -23.01 -13.68
N LEU A 424 -2.38 -23.46 -12.61
CA LEU A 424 -1.44 -24.56 -12.63
C LEU A 424 -2.12 -25.88 -13.05
N ASN A 425 -3.16 -26.32 -12.34
CA ASN A 425 -3.87 -27.57 -12.65
C ASN A 425 -4.39 -27.57 -14.10
N ARG A 426 -5.04 -26.48 -14.52
CA ARG A 426 -5.53 -26.33 -15.90
C ARG A 426 -4.43 -26.37 -16.98
N ARG A 427 -3.19 -26.01 -16.66
CA ARG A 427 -2.03 -26.13 -17.56
C ARG A 427 -1.41 -27.53 -17.52
N LEU A 428 -1.44 -28.20 -16.37
CA LEU A 428 -0.97 -29.59 -16.23
C LEU A 428 -1.90 -30.57 -16.95
N SER A 429 -3.21 -30.53 -16.72
CA SER A 429 -4.17 -31.43 -17.41
C SER A 429 -4.14 -31.30 -18.93
N LYS A 430 -3.86 -30.08 -19.46
CA LYS A 430 -3.66 -29.87 -20.90
C LYS A 430 -2.42 -30.57 -21.45
N ARG A 431 -1.34 -30.67 -20.66
CA ARG A 431 -0.15 -31.47 -21.03
C ARG A 431 -0.45 -32.97 -20.99
N THR A 432 -1.25 -33.44 -20.03
CA THR A 432 -1.71 -34.84 -20.00
C THR A 432 -2.57 -35.21 -21.22
N CYS A 433 -3.42 -34.28 -21.69
CA CYS A 433 -4.35 -34.51 -22.80
C CYS A 433 -3.71 -34.48 -24.21
N GLY A 434 -2.48 -33.96 -24.35
CA GLY A 434 -1.72 -34.00 -25.60
C GLY A 434 -2.17 -33.04 -26.71
N GLU A 435 -2.97 -32.02 -26.41
CA GLU A 435 -3.31 -30.98 -27.40
C GLU A 435 -2.07 -30.15 -27.80
N PRO A 436 -1.82 -29.87 -29.10
CA PRO A 436 -0.73 -29.01 -29.53
C PRO A 436 -0.86 -27.58 -28.99
N LEU A 437 0.19 -27.07 -28.35
CA LEU A 437 0.28 -25.65 -28.03
C LEU A 437 0.42 -24.83 -29.33
N PRO A 438 -0.32 -23.73 -29.51
CA PRO A 438 -0.08 -22.82 -30.63
C PRO A 438 1.31 -22.19 -30.47
N ALA A 439 2.20 -22.48 -31.41
CA ALA A 439 3.57 -21.98 -31.37
C ALA A 439 3.59 -20.45 -31.52
N CYS A 440 4.26 -19.75 -30.60
CA CYS A 440 4.59 -18.34 -30.79
C CYS A 440 5.58 -18.22 -31.95
N SER A 441 5.15 -17.63 -33.06
CA SER A 441 5.93 -17.56 -34.31
C SER A 441 7.05 -16.53 -34.25
N SER A 442 8.16 -16.86 -33.58
CA SER A 442 9.40 -16.08 -33.60
C SER A 442 10.31 -16.53 -34.76
N THR A 443 9.89 -16.24 -36.00
CA THR A 443 10.71 -16.46 -37.20
C THR A 443 11.70 -15.32 -37.42
N VAL A 444 12.95 -15.53 -37.01
CA VAL A 444 14.10 -14.80 -37.57
C VAL A 444 14.39 -15.37 -38.97
N SER A 445 14.53 -14.51 -39.96
CA SER A 445 14.96 -14.87 -41.32
C SER A 445 16.02 -13.87 -41.80
N THR A 446 17.24 -14.35 -42.04
CA THR A 446 18.39 -13.55 -42.47
C THR A 446 18.71 -13.75 -43.94
N ALA A 447 19.14 -12.67 -44.61
CA ALA A 447 19.66 -12.61 -45.98
C ALA A 447 18.62 -12.85 -47.10
N ASP A 448 18.66 -12.17 -48.26
CA ASP A 448 19.52 -11.04 -48.66
C ASP A 448 18.85 -10.21 -49.79
N GLY A 449 19.38 -9.02 -50.09
CA GLY A 449 19.03 -8.24 -51.29
C GLY A 449 18.22 -6.94 -51.07
N SER A 450 18.67 -5.86 -51.70
CA SER A 450 18.14 -4.49 -51.64
C SER A 450 18.05 -3.88 -53.06
N PRO A 451 17.52 -2.67 -53.29
CA PRO A 451 16.38 -1.98 -52.66
C PRO A 451 15.39 -1.36 -53.70
N ALA A 452 14.18 -0.97 -53.28
CA ALA A 452 13.33 -0.03 -54.02
C ALA A 452 12.37 0.76 -53.09
N SER A 453 12.09 2.02 -53.43
CA SER A 453 11.34 2.99 -52.60
C SER A 453 9.80 2.89 -52.77
N PRO A 454 9.00 3.39 -51.81
CA PRO A 454 7.57 3.07 -51.69
C PRO A 454 6.61 4.10 -52.30
N PRO A 455 5.34 3.71 -52.52
CA PRO A 455 4.19 4.62 -52.58
C PRO A 455 3.20 4.43 -51.41
N LEU A 456 2.60 5.53 -50.97
CA LEU A 456 1.39 5.61 -50.14
C LEU A 456 0.41 6.57 -50.86
N PRO A 457 -0.87 6.65 -50.45
CA PRO A 457 -1.84 5.56 -50.33
C PRO A 457 -3.07 5.86 -51.22
N MET A 458 -4.01 4.92 -51.37
CA MET A 458 -5.32 5.22 -51.95
C MET A 458 -6.45 4.82 -50.99
N SER A 459 -7.34 5.78 -50.70
CA SER A 459 -8.58 5.58 -49.96
C SER A 459 -9.67 5.01 -50.87
N CYS A 460 -10.50 4.11 -50.35
CA CYS A 460 -11.68 3.60 -51.03
C CYS A 460 -12.95 3.89 -50.21
N GLU A 461 -13.99 4.40 -50.87
CA GLU A 461 -15.28 4.75 -50.27
C GLU A 461 -16.26 3.57 -50.29
N ALA A 462 -17.20 3.56 -49.34
CA ALA A 462 -18.43 2.77 -49.37
C ALA A 462 -19.42 3.38 -48.34
N ASP A 463 -20.72 3.51 -48.59
CA ASP A 463 -21.49 3.43 -49.84
C ASP A 463 -22.73 4.35 -49.71
N SER A 464 -23.36 4.74 -50.82
CA SER A 464 -24.43 5.74 -50.86
C SER A 464 -25.83 5.14 -50.94
N GLN A 465 -26.74 5.54 -50.03
CA GLN A 465 -28.19 5.45 -50.26
C GLN A 465 -28.92 6.78 -50.06
N LYS A 466 -29.67 7.16 -51.10
CA LYS A 466 -30.47 8.38 -51.20
C LYS A 466 -31.71 8.37 -50.29
N ARG A 467 -32.10 9.56 -49.80
CA ARG A 467 -33.28 10.27 -50.35
C ARG A 467 -33.36 11.76 -50.01
N ASP A 468 -33.68 12.52 -51.05
CA ASP A 468 -34.54 13.71 -51.16
C ASP A 468 -34.24 14.99 -50.32
N CYS A 469 -33.85 16.03 -51.06
CA CYS A 469 -33.85 17.47 -50.72
C CYS A 469 -35.26 18.08 -51.01
N PRO A 470 -35.54 19.41 -51.01
CA PRO A 470 -34.65 20.58 -50.85
C PRO A 470 -35.18 21.81 -50.05
N GLY A 471 -34.36 22.87 -49.98
CA GLY A 471 -34.73 24.24 -49.61
C GLY A 471 -34.01 24.78 -48.36
N LEU A 472 -33.49 26.02 -48.31
CA LEU A 472 -33.38 27.06 -49.36
C LEU A 472 -32.19 28.01 -49.04
N GLU A 473 -31.80 28.80 -50.04
CA GLU A 473 -30.89 29.97 -50.14
C GLU A 473 -30.80 30.93 -48.92
N SER A 474 -29.81 31.84 -48.78
CA SER A 474 -28.42 32.00 -49.31
C SER A 474 -27.76 33.29 -48.74
N ILE A 475 -26.45 33.51 -48.98
CA ILE A 475 -25.73 34.82 -48.95
C ILE A 475 -25.58 35.51 -47.56
N GLY A 476 -24.50 36.30 -47.35
CA GLY A 476 -24.25 36.99 -46.06
C GLY A 476 -23.24 38.16 -46.07
N ILE A 477 -21.92 37.85 -46.07
CA ILE A 477 -20.76 38.78 -45.98
C ILE A 477 -20.70 39.67 -44.68
N PRO A 478 -19.58 40.36 -44.34
CA PRO A 478 -19.17 40.55 -42.93
C PRO A 478 -18.98 42.01 -42.46
N THR A 479 -18.67 42.19 -41.16
CA THR A 479 -18.09 43.42 -40.61
C THR A 479 -17.13 43.17 -39.43
N THR A 480 -16.18 44.09 -39.24
CA THR A 480 -15.12 44.11 -38.20
C THR A 480 -15.32 45.33 -37.26
N PRO A 481 -14.34 45.77 -36.44
CA PRO A 481 -13.94 45.15 -35.17
C PRO A 481 -13.96 46.14 -33.98
N SER A 482 -13.85 45.65 -32.74
CA SER A 482 -13.27 46.37 -31.58
C SER A 482 -13.24 45.50 -30.32
N THR A 483 -12.55 45.83 -29.22
CA THR A 483 -11.32 46.60 -28.92
C THR A 483 -11.14 46.47 -27.40
N ALA A 484 -9.94 46.20 -26.89
CA ALA A 484 -9.67 46.23 -25.44
C ALA A 484 -8.37 47.00 -25.14
N ALA A 485 -8.51 48.17 -24.53
CA ALA A 485 -7.41 48.90 -23.88
C ALA A 485 -7.30 48.38 -22.43
N MET A 486 -6.14 47.90 -21.94
CA MET A 486 -4.84 48.58 -21.78
C MET A 486 -4.83 49.58 -20.61
N PHE A 487 -4.05 49.25 -19.58
CA PHE A 487 -3.23 50.23 -18.87
C PHE A 487 -1.93 49.60 -18.35
N SER A 488 -0.81 50.04 -18.94
CA SER A 488 0.58 49.79 -18.51
C SER A 488 0.95 50.72 -17.33
N GLN A 489 2.18 50.81 -16.77
CA GLN A 489 3.50 50.19 -17.01
C GLN A 489 4.26 50.20 -15.64
N ASP A 490 5.58 50.34 -15.37
CA ASP A 490 6.91 50.53 -16.02
C ASP A 490 7.95 50.13 -14.93
N ALA A 491 9.25 49.89 -15.14
CA ALA A 491 10.04 49.20 -16.18
C ALA A 491 11.54 49.24 -15.78
N MET A 492 12.35 48.25 -16.23
CA MET A 492 13.71 48.40 -16.81
C MET A 492 14.42 47.03 -16.91
N GLY A 493 15.11 46.81 -18.04
CA GLY A 493 15.98 45.64 -18.29
C GLY A 493 17.47 46.04 -18.39
N PRO A 494 18.31 45.46 -19.28
CA PRO A 494 17.95 44.68 -20.48
C PRO A 494 18.76 43.38 -20.75
N ASP A 495 18.38 42.70 -21.84
CA ASP A 495 19.13 41.83 -22.75
C ASP A 495 19.96 40.62 -22.27
N ALA A 496 19.45 39.43 -22.60
CA ALA A 496 20.08 38.52 -23.58
C ALA A 496 19.03 37.54 -24.16
N THR A 497 19.14 37.19 -25.44
CA THR A 497 18.25 36.22 -26.13
C THR A 497 18.73 34.77 -26.03
N PRO A 498 17.82 33.77 -26.14
CA PRO A 498 18.16 32.36 -25.99
C PRO A 498 18.78 31.75 -27.27
N MET A 499 19.52 30.66 -27.10
CA MET A 499 19.93 29.76 -28.19
C MET A 499 19.58 28.32 -27.79
N GLU A 500 18.88 27.61 -28.67
CA GLU A 500 18.56 26.20 -28.51
C GLU A 500 19.80 25.33 -28.79
N ALA A 501 19.94 24.23 -28.05
CA ALA A 501 20.96 23.22 -28.29
C ALA A 501 20.43 21.83 -27.91
N GLU A 502 19.99 21.07 -28.91
CA GLU A 502 19.88 19.61 -28.76
C GLU A 502 21.26 19.01 -28.52
N SER A 503 21.35 18.02 -27.64
CA SER A 503 22.55 17.19 -27.51
C SER A 503 22.18 15.79 -27.04
N ALA A 504 21.94 14.90 -28.01
CA ALA A 504 22.22 13.49 -27.79
C ALA A 504 23.74 13.29 -27.86
N PHE A 505 24.31 12.34 -27.12
CA PHE A 505 25.35 11.48 -27.70
C PHE A 505 25.43 10.11 -27.03
N CYS A 506 26.08 9.19 -27.73
CA CYS A 506 26.02 7.75 -27.54
C CYS A 506 26.62 7.21 -26.23
N LEU A 507 26.15 6.01 -25.87
CA LEU A 507 26.95 5.01 -25.18
C LEU A 507 28.32 4.83 -25.88
N SER A 508 29.40 4.79 -25.12
CA SER A 508 30.68 4.24 -25.55
C SER A 508 31.15 3.21 -24.53
N VAL A 509 31.48 2.02 -25.01
CA VAL A 509 32.04 0.93 -24.20
C VAL A 509 33.55 1.03 -24.24
N THR A 510 34.20 1.04 -23.09
CA THR A 510 35.65 0.85 -22.96
C THR A 510 35.92 -0.32 -22.03
N GLU A 511 36.44 -1.41 -22.61
CA GLU A 511 36.94 -2.55 -21.86
C GLU A 511 38.22 -2.17 -21.11
N VAL A 512 38.27 -2.41 -19.80
CA VAL A 512 39.54 -2.47 -19.05
C VAL A 512 39.56 -3.80 -18.31
N ASN A 513 40.38 -4.72 -18.81
CA ASN A 513 40.48 -6.10 -18.33
C ASN A 513 41.68 -6.24 -17.37
N THR A 514 41.40 -6.49 -16.09
CA THR A 514 42.41 -6.90 -15.10
C THR A 514 41.89 -8.04 -14.25
N ASN A 515 42.63 -9.15 -14.21
CA ASN A 515 42.22 -10.42 -13.60
C ASN A 515 42.18 -10.38 -12.05
N PRO A 516 41.39 -11.29 -11.41
CA PRO A 516 41.10 -11.24 -9.98
C PRO A 516 42.18 -11.89 -9.10
N THR A 517 42.34 -11.35 -7.88
CA THR A 517 43.24 -11.92 -6.86
C THR A 517 42.53 -12.98 -6.01
N VAL A 518 42.87 -14.25 -6.29
CA VAL A 518 42.86 -15.43 -5.40
C VAL A 518 42.06 -15.35 -4.09
N ASN A 519 40.96 -16.12 -4.02
CA ASN A 519 40.34 -16.58 -2.77
C ASN A 519 40.95 -17.92 -2.31
N PRO A 520 41.37 -18.09 -1.03
CA PRO A 520 41.85 -19.37 -0.52
C PRO A 520 41.03 -19.97 0.65
N TYR A 521 40.60 -21.23 0.47
CA TYR A 521 40.12 -22.21 1.47
C TYR A 521 38.63 -22.18 1.92
N PRO A 522 38.01 -23.36 2.22
CA PRO A 522 36.81 -23.74 1.45
C PRO A 522 35.68 -24.49 2.21
N SER A 523 34.67 -24.84 1.42
CA SER A 523 33.67 -25.92 1.54
C SER A 523 33.69 -26.90 2.72
N ALA A 524 32.51 -27.12 3.29
CA ALA A 524 32.10 -28.42 3.85
C ALA A 524 30.61 -28.70 3.53
N SER A 525 30.33 -29.31 2.37
CA SER A 525 29.01 -29.86 2.05
C SER A 525 28.84 -31.22 2.72
N VAL A 526 27.82 -31.39 3.56
CA VAL A 526 27.54 -32.66 4.25
C VAL A 526 26.10 -33.07 4.03
N CYS A 527 25.89 -34.00 3.10
CA CYS A 527 24.68 -34.80 3.05
C CYS A 527 24.80 -35.95 4.05
N VAL A 528 23.80 -36.15 4.92
CA VAL A 528 23.60 -37.41 5.64
C VAL A 528 22.13 -37.81 5.51
N TYR A 529 21.90 -38.96 4.89
CA TYR A 529 20.60 -39.64 4.88
C TYR A 529 20.57 -40.71 5.99
N SER A 530 19.35 -41.15 6.35
CA SER A 530 19.03 -42.43 7.01
C SER A 530 19.75 -42.78 8.32
N HIS A 531 19.01 -42.77 9.43
CA HIS A 531 18.31 -43.94 9.99
C HIS A 531 17.36 -43.41 11.12
N TRP A 532 16.27 -44.07 11.52
CA TRP A 532 16.17 -45.40 12.12
C TRP A 532 14.83 -46.09 11.81
N MET A 533 14.82 -47.43 11.95
CA MET A 533 13.61 -48.25 12.06
C MET A 533 13.82 -49.29 13.18
N HIS A 534 12.72 -49.81 13.74
CA HIS A 534 12.66 -50.61 14.96
C HIS A 534 12.96 -49.80 16.25
N ASN A 535 12.39 -50.15 17.42
CA ASN A 535 11.66 -51.38 17.75
C ASN A 535 10.38 -51.13 18.58
N ASN A 536 9.52 -52.15 18.66
CA ASN A 536 8.29 -52.15 19.48
C ASN A 536 8.59 -52.04 20.97
N HIS A 537 7.66 -51.48 21.78
CA HIS A 537 7.22 -52.06 23.05
C HIS A 537 5.91 -51.43 23.58
N LEU A 538 4.92 -52.28 23.88
CA LEU A 538 3.76 -52.01 24.75
C LEU A 538 4.16 -52.19 26.24
N PRO A 539 3.51 -51.52 27.20
CA PRO A 539 2.20 -51.95 27.75
C PRO A 539 1.18 -50.79 27.83
N GLU A 540 -0.14 -50.94 27.77
CA GLU A 540 -1.09 -51.77 28.56
C GLU A 540 -1.15 -51.47 30.08
N PHE A 541 -2.32 -50.96 30.49
CA PHE A 541 -2.94 -50.88 31.83
C PHE A 541 -2.17 -51.40 33.06
N ILE A 542 -1.93 -50.51 34.02
CA ILE A 542 -2.82 -50.28 35.20
C ILE A 542 -2.56 -48.89 35.79
#